data_AF-A0A837I1X2-F1
#
_entry.id   AF-A0A837I1X2-F1
#
_cell.length_a   1.000
_cell.length_b   1.000
_cell.length_c   1.000
_cell.angle_alpha   90.00
_cell.angle_beta   90.00
_cell.angle_gamma   90.00
#
_symmetry.space_group_name_H-M   'P 1'
#
loop_
_entity.id
_entity.type
_entity.pdbx_description
1 polymer ?
#
loop_
_entity_poly.entity_id
_entity_poly.type
_entity_poly.pdbx_seq_one_letter_code
_entity_poly.pdbx_strand_id
1 'polypeptide(L)'
;MEIESKQQILEKRKEIEKELLELLKETKSDFGLADIKDVIYNEEETDDMMKVVAMFDRGGDASELSNILELVSDAWNYFPHKIISGISPAEKLLEYHQQHGQDNSKRK
;
A
#
# COMPACT_ATOMS: atom_id res chain seq x y z
N MET A 1 0.87 2.05 12.32
CA MET A 1 -0.01 1.00 11.78
C MET A 1 -0.08 -0.12 12.81
N GLU A 2 -1.25 -0.36 13.40
CA GLU A 2 -1.50 -1.49 14.30
C GLU A 2 -2.27 -2.55 13.50
N ILE A 3 -1.66 -3.73 13.31
CA ILE A 3 -2.23 -4.81 12.48
C ILE A 3 -2.50 -5.99 13.40
N GLU A 4 -3.77 -6.31 13.61
CA GLU A 4 -4.18 -7.36 14.54
C GLU A 4 -4.47 -8.67 13.81
N SER A 5 -4.87 -8.62 12.53
CA SER A 5 -5.23 -9.81 11.76
C SER A 5 -5.11 -9.65 10.25
N LYS A 6 -5.00 -10.79 9.54
CA LYS A 6 -5.05 -10.82 8.07
C LYS A 6 -6.38 -10.29 7.52
N GLN A 7 -7.48 -10.42 8.28
CA GLN A 7 -8.79 -9.90 7.86
C GLN A 7 -8.78 -8.37 7.76
N GLN A 8 -8.22 -7.69 8.76
CA GLN A 8 -8.06 -6.22 8.71
C GLN A 8 -7.22 -5.77 7.50
N ILE A 9 -6.15 -6.51 7.16
CA ILE A 9 -5.34 -6.23 5.97
C ILE A 9 -6.18 -6.35 4.70
N LEU A 10 -7.01 -7.39 4.58
CA LEU A 10 -7.86 -7.60 3.41
C LEU A 10 -8.99 -6.56 3.31
N GLU A 11 -9.55 -6.14 4.44
CA GLU A 11 -10.54 -5.05 4.47
C GLU A 11 -9.90 -3.73 4.04
N LYS A 12 -8.75 -3.37 4.62
CA LYS A 12 -7.98 -2.18 4.23
C LYS A 12 -7.60 -2.22 2.75
N ARG A 13 -7.15 -3.38 2.25
CA ARG A 13 -6.84 -3.57 0.83
C ARG A 13 -8.03 -3.20 -0.06
N LYS A 14 -9.25 -3.64 0.30
CA LYS A 14 -10.46 -3.31 -0.46
C LYS A 14 -10.84 -1.83 -0.36
N GLU A 15 -10.68 -1.21 0.81
CA GLU A 15 -10.91 0.23 1.00
C GLU A 15 -9.97 1.02 0.08
N ILE A 16 -8.67 0.74 0.16
CA ILE A 16 -7.64 1.39 -0.66
C ILE A 16 -7.89 1.18 -2.15
N GLU A 17 -8.25 -0.03 -2.58
CA GLU A 17 -8.60 -0.30 -3.99
C GLU A 17 -9.77 0.56 -4.46
N LYS A 18 -10.79 0.74 -3.61
CA LYS A 18 -11.95 1.56 -3.93
C LYS A 18 -11.57 3.03 -4.01
N GLU A 19 -10.84 3.54 -3.02
CA GLU A 19 -10.37 4.94 -3.00
C GLU A 19 -9.46 5.25 -4.19
N LEU A 20 -8.53 4.34 -4.54
CA LEU A 20 -7.69 4.48 -5.73
C LEU A 20 -8.55 4.54 -7.00
N LEU A 21 -9.57 3.69 -7.11
CA LEU A 21 -10.50 3.69 -8.24
C LEU A 21 -11.31 4.98 -8.35
N GLU A 22 -11.77 5.52 -7.22
CA GLU A 22 -12.47 6.81 -7.17
C GLU A 22 -11.52 7.94 -7.59
N LEU A 23 -10.32 7.98 -7.02
CA LEU A 23 -9.29 8.97 -7.37
C LEU A 23 -8.87 8.90 -8.84
N LEU A 24 -8.71 7.70 -9.40
CA LEU A 24 -8.40 7.53 -10.84
C LEU A 24 -9.53 8.07 -11.74
N LYS A 25 -10.80 7.93 -11.32
CA LYS A 25 -11.94 8.48 -12.06
C LYS A 25 -12.01 9.99 -11.94
N GLU A 26 -11.78 10.53 -10.76
CA GLU A 26 -11.78 11.99 -10.52
C GLU A 26 -10.64 12.67 -11.26
N THR A 27 -9.43 12.11 -11.12
CA THR A 27 -8.26 12.60 -11.84
C THR A 27 -8.37 12.36 -13.33
N LYS A 28 -9.27 11.48 -13.82
CA LYS A 28 -9.38 10.99 -15.21
C LYS A 28 -8.07 10.41 -15.73
N SER A 29 -7.32 9.70 -14.88
CA SER A 29 -6.02 9.14 -15.25
C SER A 29 -6.15 8.11 -16.39
N ASP A 30 -5.14 8.06 -17.26
CA ASP A 30 -5.05 7.00 -18.30
C ASP A 30 -4.62 5.66 -17.68
N PHE A 31 -4.09 5.71 -16.45
CA PHE A 31 -3.68 4.54 -15.69
C PHE A 31 -4.86 3.92 -14.94
N GLY A 32 -4.86 2.59 -14.84
CA GLY A 32 -5.81 1.83 -14.05
C GLY A 32 -5.24 1.36 -12.71
N LEU A 33 -6.13 0.81 -11.87
CA LEU A 33 -5.73 0.14 -10.63
C LEU A 33 -4.75 -1.03 -10.89
N ALA A 34 -4.85 -1.67 -12.06
CA ALA A 34 -3.95 -2.74 -12.47
C ALA A 34 -2.50 -2.24 -12.65
N ASP A 35 -2.32 -1.09 -13.30
CA ASP A 35 -0.99 -0.51 -13.54
C ASP A 35 -0.31 -0.15 -12.21
N ILE A 36 -1.05 0.44 -11.28
CA ILE A 36 -0.54 0.78 -9.94
C ILE A 36 -0.09 -0.47 -9.19
N LYS A 37 -0.92 -1.53 -9.20
CA LYS A 37 -0.57 -2.80 -8.57
C LYS A 37 0.63 -3.45 -9.24
N ASP A 38 0.78 -3.33 -10.55
CA ASP A 38 1.91 -3.88 -11.27
C ASP A 38 3.21 -3.16 -10.90
N VAL A 39 3.18 -1.83 -10.77
CA VAL A 39 4.32 -1.04 -10.29
C VAL A 39 4.68 -1.42 -8.85
N ILE A 40 3.68 -1.54 -7.97
CA ILE A 40 3.90 -1.91 -6.56
C ILE A 40 4.38 -3.36 -6.43
N TYR A 41 3.99 -4.26 -7.33
CA TYR A 41 4.38 -5.67 -7.32
C TYR A 41 5.71 -5.93 -8.03
N ASN A 42 6.12 -5.10 -8.99
CA ASN A 42 7.42 -5.23 -9.64
C ASN A 42 8.40 -4.15 -9.17
N GLU A 43 8.18 -3.62 -7.97
CA GLU A 43 9.02 -2.67 -7.32
C GLU A 43 10.46 -3.19 -7.21
N GLU A 44 11.42 -2.42 -7.71
CA GLU A 44 12.84 -2.72 -7.56
C GLU A 44 13.48 -1.78 -6.54
N GLU A 45 13.00 -0.54 -6.47
CA GLU A 45 13.57 0.54 -5.69
C GLU A 45 12.49 1.42 -5.04
N THR A 46 12.83 2.16 -3.97
CA THR A 46 11.89 3.08 -3.31
C THR A 46 11.40 4.21 -4.23
N ASP A 47 12.14 4.50 -5.30
CA ASP A 47 11.77 5.49 -6.32
C ASP A 47 10.54 5.06 -7.14
N ASP A 48 10.24 3.76 -7.19
CA ASP A 48 9.02 3.24 -7.84
C ASP A 48 7.74 3.77 -7.18
N MET A 49 7.80 4.11 -5.88
CA MET A 49 6.69 4.78 -5.20
C MET A 49 6.41 6.16 -5.81
N MET A 50 7.45 6.92 -6.18
CA MET A 50 7.28 8.22 -6.85
C MET A 50 6.70 8.07 -8.26
N LYS A 51 6.96 6.95 -8.94
CA LYS A 51 6.30 6.64 -10.22
C LYS A 51 4.79 6.49 -10.05
N VAL A 52 4.35 5.82 -8.98
CA VAL A 52 2.91 5.70 -8.67
C VAL A 52 2.32 7.09 -8.38
N VAL A 53 2.97 7.91 -7.55
CA VAL A 53 2.50 9.29 -7.27
C VAL A 53 2.40 10.11 -8.56
N ALA A 54 3.39 10.01 -9.45
CA ALA A 54 3.40 10.71 -10.74
C ALA A 54 2.27 10.25 -11.70
N MET A 55 1.74 9.03 -11.56
CA MET A 55 0.55 8.60 -12.32
C MET A 55 -0.73 9.34 -11.90
N PHE A 56 -0.73 9.91 -10.69
CA PHE A 56 -1.83 10.73 -10.15
C PHE A 56 -1.56 12.23 -10.25
N ASP A 57 -0.28 12.64 -10.28
CA ASP A 57 0.09 14.05 -10.40
C ASP A 57 -0.19 14.61 -11.81
N ARG A 58 -1.22 15.45 -11.89
CA ARG A 58 -1.60 16.19 -13.12
C ARG A 58 -1.22 17.67 -13.06
N GLY A 59 -0.35 18.07 -12.13
CA GLY A 59 -0.05 19.48 -11.88
C GLY A 59 -1.20 20.22 -11.17
N GLY A 60 -1.94 19.49 -10.33
CA GLY A 60 -3.07 19.97 -9.52
C GLY A 60 -2.64 20.67 -8.22
N ASP A 61 -3.60 20.99 -7.36
CA ASP A 61 -3.38 21.74 -6.12
C ASP A 61 -2.63 20.88 -5.08
N ALA A 62 -1.75 21.48 -4.28
CA ALA A 62 -0.95 20.78 -3.26
C ALA A 62 -1.80 19.97 -2.26
N SER A 63 -3.06 20.35 -2.08
CA SER A 63 -4.02 19.63 -1.23
C SER A 63 -4.39 18.25 -1.78
N GLU A 64 -4.43 18.09 -3.10
CA GLU A 64 -4.70 16.79 -3.76
C GLU A 64 -3.51 15.85 -3.62
N LEU A 65 -2.29 16.41 -3.72
CA LEU A 65 -1.05 15.66 -3.56
C LEU A 65 -0.94 14.99 -2.18
N SER A 66 -1.41 15.64 -1.11
CA SER A 66 -1.39 15.04 0.23
C SER A 66 -2.27 13.79 0.30
N ASN A 67 -3.49 13.84 -0.26
CA ASN A 67 -4.39 12.70 -0.30
C ASN A 67 -3.84 11.57 -1.18
N ILE A 68 -3.23 11.91 -2.32
CA ILE A 68 -2.55 10.96 -3.20
C ILE A 68 -1.41 10.26 -2.43
N LEU A 69 -0.54 11.02 -1.76
CA LEU A 69 0.60 10.46 -1.03
C LEU A 69 0.17 9.52 0.10
N GLU A 70 -0.87 9.88 0.84
CA GLU A 70 -1.43 9.02 1.88
C GLU A 70 -1.94 7.70 1.28
N LEU A 71 -2.74 7.80 0.21
CA LEU A 71 -3.33 6.62 -0.44
C LEU A 71 -2.28 5.72 -1.12
N VAL A 72 -1.27 6.32 -1.76
CA VAL A 72 -0.15 5.58 -2.35
C VAL A 72 0.70 4.90 -1.26
N SER A 73 0.94 5.59 -0.14
CA SER A 73 1.61 5.00 1.03
C SER A 73 0.83 3.82 1.58
N ASP A 74 -0.49 3.94 1.71
CA ASP A 74 -1.34 2.82 2.14
C ASP A 74 -1.32 1.67 1.13
N ALA A 75 -1.46 1.95 -0.17
CA ALA A 75 -1.32 0.94 -1.21
C ALA A 75 0.03 0.22 -1.12
N TRP A 76 1.11 0.96 -0.91
CA TRP A 76 2.45 0.42 -0.71
C TRP A 76 2.52 -0.48 0.53
N ASN A 77 1.82 -0.17 1.61
CA ASN A 77 1.87 -0.99 2.83
C ASN A 77 0.97 -2.23 2.77
N TYR A 78 -0.14 -2.19 2.04
CA TYR A 78 -1.18 -3.23 2.07
C TYR A 78 -1.21 -4.13 0.81
N PHE A 79 -0.62 -3.71 -0.31
CA PHE A 79 -0.53 -4.53 -1.52
C PHE A 79 0.70 -5.44 -1.51
N PRO A 80 0.68 -6.56 -2.27
CA PRO A 80 1.79 -7.49 -2.33
C PRO A 80 2.96 -6.95 -3.15
N HIS A 81 4.18 -7.29 -2.71
CA HIS A 81 5.47 -6.85 -3.26
C HIS A 81 6.28 -8.07 -3.64
N LYS A 82 6.89 -8.08 -4.84
CA LYS A 82 7.66 -9.23 -5.30
C LYS A 82 8.94 -9.42 -4.49
N ILE A 83 9.56 -8.32 -4.02
CA ILE A 83 10.81 -8.39 -3.26
C ILE A 83 10.65 -9.11 -1.91
N ILE A 84 9.44 -9.11 -1.35
CA ILE A 84 9.11 -9.82 -0.10
C ILE A 84 8.28 -11.08 -0.35
N SER A 85 8.47 -11.76 -1.49
CA SER A 85 7.81 -13.04 -1.82
C SER A 85 6.30 -12.94 -2.05
N GLY A 86 5.81 -11.79 -2.52
CA GLY A 86 4.41 -11.61 -2.91
C GLY A 86 3.45 -11.39 -1.74
N ILE A 87 3.94 -11.08 -0.54
CA ILE A 87 3.12 -10.58 0.58
C ILE A 87 3.25 -9.06 0.70
N SER A 88 2.40 -8.40 1.47
CA SER A 88 2.54 -6.97 1.76
C SER A 88 3.44 -6.69 2.97
N PRO A 89 4.00 -5.47 3.11
CA PRO A 89 4.68 -5.05 4.33
C PRO A 89 3.83 -5.23 5.59
N ALA A 90 2.52 -4.94 5.49
CA ALA A 90 1.56 -5.18 6.55
C ALA A 90 1.46 -6.67 6.93
N GLU A 91 1.41 -7.57 5.94
CA GLU A 91 1.40 -9.02 6.18
C GLU A 91 2.71 -9.49 6.82
N LYS A 92 3.85 -8.98 6.34
CA LYS A 92 5.18 -9.30 6.88
C LYS A 92 5.34 -8.84 8.33
N LEU A 93 4.82 -7.66 8.67
CA LEU A 93 4.77 -7.15 10.05
C LEU A 93 3.90 -8.03 10.94
N LEU A 94 2.74 -8.47 10.46
CA LEU A 94 1.88 -9.39 11.18
C LEU A 94 2.59 -10.74 11.43
N GLU A 95 3.27 -11.29 10.42
CA GLU A 95 4.06 -12.51 10.58
C GLU A 95 5.18 -12.32 11.61
N TYR A 96 5.89 -11.19 11.58
CA TYR A 96 6.92 -10.87 12.56
C TYR A 96 6.35 -10.78 13.98
N HIS A 97 5.20 -10.11 14.16
CA HIS A 97 4.51 -10.05 15.45
C HIS A 97 4.02 -11.42 15.92
N GLN A 98 3.57 -12.30 15.03
CA GLN A 98 3.17 -13.66 15.39
C GLN A 98 4.37 -14.53 15.79
N GLN A 99 5.52 -14.35 15.14
CA GLN A 99 6.74 -15.10 15.42
C GLN A 99 7.46 -14.62 16.68
N HIS A 100 7.51 -13.31 16.94
CA HIS A 100 8.25 -12.71 18.07
C HIS A 100 7.37 -12.24 19.23
N GLY A 101 6.05 -12.10 19.04
CA GLY A 101 5.10 -11.74 20.09
C GLY A 101 4.86 -12.84 21.13
N GLN A 102 5.27 -14.08 20.86
CA GLN A 102 5.25 -15.17 21.86
C GLN A 102 6.52 -15.27 22.72
N ASP A 103 7.62 -14.59 22.36
CA ASP A 103 8.90 -14.73 23.10
C ASP A 103 8.98 -13.80 24.33
N ASN A 104 8.30 -12.65 24.31
CA ASN A 104 8.35 -11.70 25.43
C ASN A 104 7.46 -12.05 26.63
N SER A 105 6.58 -13.06 26.54
CA SER A 105 5.78 -13.53 27.69
C SER A 105 6.51 -14.54 28.59
N LYS A 106 7.74 -14.97 28.27
CA LYS A 106 8.53 -15.89 29.12
C LYS A 106 9.65 -15.22 29.91
N ARG A 107 9.77 -13.89 29.85
CA ARG A 107 10.72 -13.12 30.67
C ARG A 107 9.99 -12.36 31.78
N LYS A 108 9.40 -13.08 32.72
CA LYS A 108 9.10 -12.54 34.06
C LYS A 108 9.09 -13.65 35.10
#